data_AF-A0A9D3Y7F0-F1
#
_entry.id   AF-A0A9D3Y7F0-F1
#
_cell.length_a   1.000
_cell.length_b   1.000
_cell.length_c   1.000
_cell.angle_alpha   90.00
_cell.angle_beta   90.00
_cell.angle_gamma   90.00
#
_symmetry.space_group_name_H-M   'P 1'
#
loop_
_entity.id
_entity.type
_entity.pdbx_description
1 polymer ?
#
loop_
_entity_poly.entity_id
_entity_poly.type
_entity_poly.pdbx_seq_one_letter_code
_entity_poly.pdbx_strand_id
1 'polypeptide(L)'
;MYSIVLHYRIDATEEHDSLGRLVNDGYTKPNCKVKIVDESGQPKLYLCALRDIQPAEGILYNYGPGHFPRRSKVIKMIMSNHQHSIKL
;
A
#
# COMPACT_ATOMS: atom_id res chain seq x y z
N MET A 1 14.33 -31.49 0.08
CA MET A 1 13.14 -31.11 0.87
C MET A 1 12.44 -30.01 0.11
N TYR A 2 11.30 -30.29 -0.52
CA TYR A 2 10.56 -29.29 -1.29
C TYR A 2 9.72 -28.44 -0.34
N SER A 3 9.91 -27.11 -0.36
CA SER A 3 9.03 -26.19 0.34
C SER A 3 7.86 -25.87 -0.59
N ILE A 4 6.65 -26.30 -0.22
CA ILE A 4 5.42 -25.88 -0.92
C ILE A 4 5.08 -24.48 -0.39
N VAL A 5 5.24 -23.46 -1.23
CA VAL A 5 4.79 -22.10 -0.91
C VAL A 5 3.34 -21.97 -1.33
N LEU A 6 2.42 -21.97 -0.36
CA LEU A 6 1.02 -21.66 -0.61
C LEU A 6 0.85 -20.13 -0.69
N HIS A 7 0.31 -19.66 -1.82
CA HIS A 7 0.02 -18.25 -2.03
C HIS A 7 -1.45 -17.95 -1.72
N TYR A 8 -1.71 -17.44 -0.52
CA TYR A 8 -3.03 -16.96 -0.14
C TYR A 8 -3.32 -15.55 -0.70
N ARG A 9 -4.59 -15.26 -0.98
CA ARG A 9 -5.11 -13.95 -1.39
C ARG A 9 -6.41 -13.68 -0.63
N ILE A 10 -6.68 -12.41 -0.36
CA ILE A 10 -7.96 -11.95 0.17
C ILE A 10 -8.66 -11.19 -0.95
N ASP A 11 -9.85 -11.65 -1.32
CA ASP A 11 -10.74 -10.91 -2.21
C ASP A 11 -11.74 -10.12 -1.34
N ALA A 12 -11.65 -8.80 -1.40
CA ALA A 12 -12.50 -7.89 -0.65
C ALA A 12 -13.49 -7.15 -1.58
N THR A 13 -13.88 -7.78 -2.70
CA THR A 13 -14.82 -7.20 -3.66
C THR A 13 -16.23 -7.08 -3.09
N GLU A 14 -16.68 -8.10 -2.33
CA GLU A 14 -17.99 -8.05 -1.66
C GLU A 14 -18.00 -7.06 -0.50
N GLU A 15 -19.15 -6.42 -0.27
CA GLU A 15 -19.29 -5.46 0.81
C GLU A 15 -19.39 -6.14 2.17
N HIS A 16 -18.56 -5.67 3.10
CA HIS A 16 -18.54 -6.08 4.49
C HIS A 16 -18.31 -4.86 5.38
N ASP A 17 -18.56 -5.00 6.68
CA ASP A 17 -18.42 -3.93 7.68
C ASP A 17 -16.97 -3.47 7.88
N SER A 18 -15.98 -4.20 7.35
CA SER A 18 -14.58 -3.82 7.44
C SER A 18 -14.24 -2.69 6.45
N LEU A 19 -13.52 -1.67 6.93
CA LEU A 19 -13.12 -0.52 6.12
C LEU A 19 -11.81 -0.72 5.34
N GLY A 20 -11.12 -1.86 5.53
CA GLY A 20 -9.78 -2.09 4.99
C GLY A 20 -9.69 -1.95 3.47
N ARG A 21 -10.75 -2.36 2.74
CA ARG A 21 -10.80 -2.28 1.26
C ARG A 21 -10.78 -0.84 0.72
N LEU A 22 -11.11 0.14 1.56
CA LEU A 22 -11.25 1.55 1.16
C LEU A 22 -9.93 2.34 1.29
N VAL A 23 -8.90 1.75 1.89
CA VAL A 23 -7.64 2.43 2.16
C VAL A 23 -6.86 2.62 0.86
N ASN A 24 -6.45 3.86 0.58
CA ASN A 24 -5.85 4.24 -0.69
C ASN A 24 -4.34 3.99 -0.77
N ASP A 25 -3.83 3.98 -2.00
CA ASP A 25 -2.40 3.82 -2.28
C ASP A 25 -1.59 5.05 -1.85
N GLY A 26 -0.59 4.81 -0.99
CA GLY A 26 0.40 5.78 -0.52
C GLY A 26 1.78 5.53 -1.12
N TYR A 27 1.90 5.32 -2.44
CA TYR A 27 3.14 4.84 -3.10
C TYR A 27 4.44 5.47 -2.58
N THR A 28 4.52 6.81 -2.53
CA THR A 28 5.75 7.53 -2.13
C THR A 28 5.73 8.01 -0.68
N LYS A 29 4.56 8.15 -0.06
CA LYS A 29 4.38 8.73 1.29
C LYS A 29 3.27 8.00 2.06
N PRO A 30 3.45 6.70 2.38
CA PRO A 30 2.47 5.97 3.18
C PRO A 30 2.54 6.43 4.64
N ASN A 31 1.40 6.45 5.34
CA ASN A 31 1.34 6.62 6.79
C ASN A 31 0.94 5.32 7.53
N CYS A 32 0.60 4.27 6.77
CA CYS A 32 0.34 2.91 7.25
C CYS A 32 1.15 1.86 6.46
N LYS A 33 1.35 0.69 7.07
CA LYS A 33 1.85 -0.52 6.40
C LYS A 33 0.93 -1.71 6.66
N VAL A 34 0.88 -2.64 5.72
CA VAL A 34 0.22 -3.93 5.90
C VAL A 34 1.18 -4.90 6.57
N LYS A 35 0.70 -5.62 7.58
CA LYS A 35 1.38 -6.77 8.20
C LYS A 35 0.50 -8.01 8.05
N ILE A 36 1.12 -9.14 7.73
CA ILE A 36 0.48 -10.45 7.84
C ILE A 36 0.87 -11.03 9.20
N VAL A 37 -0.12 -11.41 9.99
CA VAL A 37 0.08 -12.10 11.27
C VAL A 37 -0.63 -13.43 11.18
N ASP A 38 0.08 -14.51 11.50
CA ASP A 38 -0.53 -15.83 11.66
C ASP A 38 -1.18 -15.92 13.03
N GLU A 39 -2.50 -16.07 13.05
CA GLU A 39 -3.26 -16.31 14.26
C GLU A 39 -3.93 -17.68 14.16
N SER A 40 -3.39 -18.66 14.89
CA SER A 40 -3.92 -20.03 14.95
C SER A 40 -4.01 -20.71 13.57
N GLY A 41 -3.02 -20.51 12.70
CA GLY A 41 -2.97 -21.09 11.36
C GLY A 41 -3.81 -20.34 10.33
N GLN A 42 -4.38 -19.19 10.71
CA GLN A 42 -5.12 -18.31 9.81
C GLN A 42 -4.35 -17.00 9.61
N PRO A 43 -3.80 -16.74 8.40
CA PRO A 43 -3.12 -15.48 8.13
C PRO A 43 -4.13 -14.33 8.09
N LYS A 44 -3.90 -13.31 8.91
CA LYS A 44 -4.72 -12.08 8.96
C LYS A 44 -3.90 -10.87 8.52
N LEU A 45 -4.57 -9.94 7.83
CA LEU A 45 -3.97 -8.68 7.42
C LEU A 45 -4.32 -7.57 8.41
N TYR A 46 -3.29 -6.84 8.84
CA TYR A 46 -3.39 -5.69 9.72
C TYR A 46 -2.82 -4.45 9.04
N LEU A 47 -3.52 -3.32 9.15
CA LEU A 47 -2.96 -2.00 8.85
C LEU A 47 -2.37 -1.42 10.13
N CYS A 48 -1.06 -1.19 10.13
CA CYS A 48 -0.37 -0.57 11.24
C CYS A 48 0.09 0.84 10.86
N ALA A 49 -0.25 1.82 11.70
CA ALA A 49 0.27 3.17 11.57
C ALA A 49 1.81 3.18 11.68
N LEU A 50 2.46 4.01 10.86
CA LEU A 50 3.91 4.23 10.87
C LEU A 50 4.31 5.43 11.74
N ARG A 51 3.35 6.31 12.02
CA ARG A 51 3.44 7.51 12.84
C ARG A 51 2.03 7.86 13.31
N ASP A 52 1.92 8.87 14.16
CA ASP A 52 0.62 9.45 14.51
C ASP A 52 -0.08 9.98 13.25
N ILE A 53 -1.37 9.70 13.14
CA ILE A 53 -2.25 10.11 12.04
C ILE A 53 -3.25 11.10 12.62
N GLN A 54 -3.31 12.30 12.05
CA GLN A 54 -4.18 13.35 12.58
C GLN A 54 -5.65 13.11 12.20
N PRO A 55 -6.62 13.63 12.96
CA PRO A 55 -8.03 13.61 12.55
C PRO A 55 -8.21 14.18 11.14
N ALA A 56 -9.10 13.56 10.35
CA ALA A 56 -9.33 13.86 8.93
C ALA A 56 -8.14 13.62 7.98
N GLU A 57 -6.97 13.18 8.46
CA GLU A 57 -5.90 12.70 7.61
C GLU A 57 -6.28 11.33 7.01
N GLY A 58 -6.20 11.20 5.68
CA GLY A 58 -6.46 9.93 5.01
C GLY A 58 -5.44 8.86 5.37
N ILE A 59 -5.91 7.62 5.56
CA ILE A 59 -5.03 6.46 5.75
C ILE A 59 -4.53 6.00 4.37
N LEU A 60 -3.21 5.86 4.23
CA LEU A 60 -2.53 5.50 2.99
C LEU A 60 -1.49 4.41 3.25
N TYR A 61 -1.52 3.34 2.45
CA TYR A 61 -0.49 2.30 2.45
C TYR A 61 0.03 2.05 1.04
N ASN A 62 1.28 1.60 0.91
CA ASN A 62 1.82 1.26 -0.41
C ASN A 62 1.25 -0.09 -0.87
N TYR A 63 0.55 -0.12 -2.01
CA TYR A 63 -0.04 -1.35 -2.58
C TYR A 63 0.99 -2.42 -2.99
N GLY A 64 2.28 -2.09 -2.92
CA GLY A 64 3.37 -2.95 -3.37
C GLY A 64 3.68 -2.75 -4.86
N PRO A 65 4.52 -3.61 -5.45
CA PRO A 65 4.87 -3.50 -6.87
C PRO A 65 3.65 -3.75 -7.76
N GLY A 66 3.55 -3.01 -8.85
CA GLY A 66 2.44 -3.14 -9.80
C GLY A 66 2.35 -1.94 -10.74
N HIS A 67 1.77 -2.16 -11.92
CA HIS A 67 1.54 -1.09 -12.88
C HIS A 67 0.21 -0.40 -12.59
N PHE A 68 0.27 0.70 -11.85
CA PHE A 68 -0.88 1.53 -11.54
C PHE A 68 -0.82 2.82 -12.37
N PRO A 69 -1.81 3.12 -13.24
CA PRO A 69 -1.78 4.28 -14.11
C PRO A 69 -1.54 5.62 -13.39
N ARG A 70 -2.02 5.73 -12.15
CA ARG A 70 -1.84 6.92 -11.30
C ARG A 70 -0.38 7.12 -10.87
N ARG A 71 0.38 6.03 -10.68
CA ARG A 71 1.81 6.10 -10.33
C ARG A 71 2.67 6.55 -11.52
N SER A 72 2.32 6.16 -12.75
CA SER A 72 3.06 6.56 -13.95
C SER A 72 3.05 8.09 -14.17
N LYS A 73 1.96 8.77 -13.82
CA LYS A 73 1.89 10.24 -13.84
C LYS A 73 2.81 10.88 -12.79
N VAL A 74 2.86 10.30 -11.59
CA VAL A 74 3.75 10.75 -10.51
C VAL A 74 5.22 10.61 -10.92
N ILE A 75 5.60 9.49 -11.52
CA ILE A 75 6.97 9.25 -12.01
C ILE A 75 7.33 10.30 -13.09
N LYS A 76 6.44 10.54 -14.07
CA LYS A 76 6.68 11.57 -15.10
C LYS A 76 6.89 12.97 -14.50
N MET A 77 6.09 13.34 -13.51
CA MET A 77 6.20 14.62 -12.80
C MET A 77 7.51 14.75 -12.01
N ILE A 78 7.95 13.69 -11.34
CA ILE A 78 9.24 13.67 -10.62
C ILE A 78 10.39 13.83 -11.61
N MET A 79 10.36 13.08 -12.71
CA MET A 79 11.41 13.12 -13.75
C MET A 79 11.50 14.50 -14.43
N SER A 80 10.37 15.16 -14.70
CA SER A 80 10.37 16.51 -15.27
C SER A 80 10.91 17.57 -14.32
N ASN A 81 10.65 17.45 -13.01
CA ASN A 81 11.15 18.39 -12.00
C ASN A 81 12.66 18.22 -11.76
N HIS A 82 13.17 16.99 -11.88
CA HIS A 82 14.61 16.72 -11.75
C HIS A 82 15.40 17.31 -12.94
N GLN A 83 14.88 17.25 -14.16
CA GLN A 83 15.53 17.86 -15.33
C GLN A 83 15.66 19.39 -15.23
N HIS A 84 14.76 20.08 -14.54
CA HIS A 84 14.86 21.52 -14.33
C HIS A 84 15.88 21.91 -13.23
N SER A 85 16.23 20.99 -12.33
CA SER A 85 17.17 21.23 -11.23
C SER A 85 18.63 20.98 -11.60
N ILE A 86 18.91 20.43 -12.80
CA ILE A 86 20.26 20.10 -13.29
C ILE A 86 20.77 21.17 -14.29
N LYS A 87 20.03 22.25 -14.53
CA LYS A 87 20.54 23.44 -15.22
C LYS A 87 21.16 24.42 -14.21
N LEU A 88 22.39 24.15 -13.79
CA LEU A 88 23.33 25.14 -13.25
C LEU A 88 24.54 25.22 -14.18
#